data_AF-A0A2G9TFW8-F1
#
_entry.id   AF-A0A2G9TFW8-F1
#
_cell.length_a   1.000
_cell.length_b   1.000
_cell.length_c   1.000
_cell.angle_alpha   90.00
_cell.angle_beta   90.00
_cell.angle_gamma   90.00
#
_symmetry.space_group_name_H-M   'P 1'
#
loop_
_entity.id
_entity.type
_entity.pdbx_description
1 polymer ?
#
loop_
_entity_poly.entity_id
_entity_poly.type
_entity_poly.pdbx_seq_one_letter_code
_entity_poly.pdbx_strand_id
1 'polypeptide(L)' 'MYSAGIGLENLKMCWSHDEYMYQVLVNHGSTLPEEALYAIRFHSFYPYHSHNAYRQFMNDKDRQYEKAVLEL' A
#
# COMPACT_ATOMS: atom_id res chain seq x y z
N MET A 1 6.59 7.70 -16.51
CA MET A 1 5.12 7.49 -16.49
C MET A 1 4.89 6.03 -16.11
N TYR A 2 3.89 5.71 -15.28
CA TYR A 2 3.67 4.34 -14.76
C TYR A 2 3.03 3.41 -15.80
N SER A 3 3.31 2.12 -15.72
CA SER A 3 2.69 1.06 -16.54
C SER A 3 1.57 0.35 -15.77
N ALA A 4 0.62 -0.25 -16.50
CA ALA A 4 -0.43 -1.05 -15.90
C ALA A 4 0.15 -2.28 -15.16
N GLY A 5 -0.44 -2.62 -14.01
CA GLY A 5 -0.01 -3.75 -13.19
C GLY A 5 1.37 -3.62 -12.55
N ILE A 6 1.96 -2.41 -12.52
CA ILE A 6 3.30 -2.19 -11.94
C ILE A 6 3.37 -2.45 -10.43
N GLY A 7 2.23 -2.48 -9.73
CA GLY A 7 2.14 -2.60 -8.29
C GLY A 7 2.05 -1.24 -7.61
N LEU A 8 1.18 -1.11 -6.60
CA LEU A 8 1.00 0.17 -5.89
C LEU A 8 2.28 0.63 -5.18
N GLU A 9 3.11 -0.30 -4.72
CA GLU A 9 4.42 -0.03 -4.11
C GLU A 9 5.41 0.70 -5.03
N ASN A 10 5.20 0.63 -6.36
CA ASN A 10 6.03 1.27 -7.38
C ASN A 10 5.47 2.63 -7.84
N LEU A 11 4.33 3.06 -7.29
CA LEU A 11 3.82 4.41 -7.49
C LEU A 11 4.53 5.36 -6.53
N LYS A 12 4.93 6.53 -7.04
CA LYS A 12 5.33 7.64 -6.16
C LYS A 12 4.08 8.24 -5.54
N MET A 13 3.87 7.92 -4.27
CA MET A 13 2.78 8.44 -3.45
C MET A 13 3.13 9.83 -2.88
N CYS A 14 2.10 10.58 -2.46
CA CYS A 14 2.32 11.77 -1.65
C CYS A 14 3.03 11.37 -0.35
N TRP A 15 4.01 12.17 0.06
CA TRP A 15 4.68 11.94 1.34
C TRP A 15 3.69 12.14 2.50
N SER A 16 3.53 11.13 3.33
CA SER A 16 2.60 11.13 4.47
C SER A 16 3.15 10.28 5.61
N HIS A 17 2.38 10.21 6.68
CA HIS A 17 2.65 9.33 7.82
C HIS A 17 2.66 7.85 7.41
N ASP A 18 1.89 7.43 6.41
CA ASP A 18 1.87 6.07 5.87
C ASP A 18 3.25 5.64 5.35
N GLU A 19 3.79 6.39 4.37
CA GLU A 19 5.09 6.07 3.77
C GLU A 19 6.22 6.25 4.80
N TYR A 20 6.15 7.28 5.64
CA TYR A 20 7.12 7.48 6.70
C TYR A 20 7.16 6.29 7.66
N MET A 21 6.01 5.85 8.18
CA MET A 21 5.95 4.76 9.15
C MET A 21 6.34 3.43 8.54
N TYR A 22 5.90 3.15 7.30
CA TYR A 22 6.34 1.98 6.55
C TYR A 22 7.87 1.91 6.44
N GLN A 23 8.51 3.02 6.03
CA GLN A 23 9.96 3.11 5.91
C GLN A 23 10.66 2.93 7.26
N VAL A 24 10.13 3.51 8.35
CA VAL A 24 10.69 3.30 9.69
C VAL A 24 10.65 1.83 10.07
N LEU A 25 9.52 1.15 9.88
CA LEU A 25 9.36 -0.26 10.25
C LEU A 25 10.27 -1.19 9.46
N VAL A 26 10.36 -1.00 8.13
CA VAL A 26 11.23 -1.81 7.26
C VAL A 26 12.71 -1.60 7.63
N ASN A 27 13.12 -0.35 7.87
CA ASN A 27 14.52 -0.04 8.18
C ASN A 27 14.95 -0.41 9.61
N HIS A 28 14.01 -0.72 10.52
CA HIS A 28 14.30 -1.10 11.91
C HIS A 28 13.98 -2.57 12.20
N GLY A 29 13.86 -3.42 11.17
CA GLY A 29 13.72 -4.86 11.34
C GLY A 29 12.41 -5.27 12.01
N SER A 30 11.31 -4.58 11.69
CA SER A 30 9.97 -4.97 12.15
C SER A 30 9.68 -6.44 11.85
N THR A 31 9.06 -7.13 12.80
CA THR A 31 8.59 -8.53 12.65
C THR A 31 7.11 -8.60 12.28
N LEU A 32 6.49 -7.48 11.89
CA LEU A 32 5.11 -7.46 11.46
C LEU A 32 4.95 -8.26 10.15
N PRO A 33 3.83 -8.98 9.99
CA PRO A 33 3.48 -9.60 8.72
C PRO A 33 3.42 -8.57 7.58
N GLU A 34 3.70 -9.02 6.36
CA GLU A 34 3.71 -8.15 5.17
C GLU A 34 2.36 -7.46 4.93
N GLU A 35 1.25 -8.13 5.21
CA GLU A 35 -0.12 -7.58 5.14
C GLU A 35 -0.34 -6.42 6.12
N ALA A 36 0.26 -6.47 7.32
CA ALA A 36 0.18 -5.38 8.28
C ALA A 36 1.03 -4.17 7.82
N LEU A 37 2.20 -4.42 7.24
CA LEU A 37 3.01 -3.36 6.64
C LEU A 37 2.30 -2.71 5.43
N TYR A 38 1.61 -3.52 4.63
CA TYR A 38 0.79 -3.05 3.51
C TYR A 38 -0.36 -2.17 4.00
N ALA A 39 -1.08 -2.59 5.03
CA ALA A 39 -2.13 -1.79 5.66
C ALA A 39 -1.59 -0.45 6.17
N ILE A 40 -0.48 -0.45 6.93
CA ILE A 40 0.16 0.78 7.42
C ILE A 40 0.55 1.71 6.27
N ARG A 41 1.03 1.18 5.15
CA ARG A 41 1.48 1.99 4.01
C ARG A 41 0.34 2.59 3.16
N PHE A 42 -0.84 1.97 3.17
CA PHE A 42 -1.93 2.36 2.25
C PHE A 42 -3.26 2.70 2.93
N HIS A 43 -3.34 2.74 4.26
CA HIS A 43 -4.57 3.05 5.01
C HIS A 43 -5.12 4.46 4.80
N SER A 44 -4.31 5.43 4.37
CA SER A 44 -4.80 6.76 3.96
C SER A 44 -5.07 6.87 2.46
N PHE A 45 -4.90 5.80 1.68
CA PHE A 45 -5.08 5.83 0.23
C PHE A 45 -6.55 5.62 -0.18
N TYR A 46 -7.44 6.47 0.33
CA TYR A 46 -8.90 6.39 0.15
C TYR A 46 -9.39 6.26 -1.31
N PRO A 47 -8.77 6.92 -2.31
CA PRO A 47 -9.14 6.67 -3.70
C PRO A 47 -9.04 5.19 -4.09
N TYR A 48 -8.02 4.50 -3.61
CA TYR A 48 -7.80 3.07 -3.88
C TYR A 48 -8.78 2.20 -3.09
N HIS A 49 -8.78 2.27 -1.76
CA HIS A 49 -9.50 1.29 -0.93
C HIS A 49 -10.99 1.64 -0.72
N SER A 50 -11.39 2.91 -0.77
CA SER A 50 -12.82 3.29 -0.59
C SER A 50 -13.55 3.61 -1.89
N HIS A 51 -12.84 4.02 -2.94
CA HIS A 51 -13.45 4.51 -4.18
C HIS A 51 -13.08 3.70 -5.43
N ASN A 52 -12.38 2.56 -5.26
CA ASN A 52 -12.00 1.67 -6.36
C ASN A 52 -11.21 2.34 -7.49
N ALA A 53 -10.48 3.42 -7.22
CA ALA A 53 -9.58 4.05 -8.17
C ALA A 53 -8.22 3.32 -8.20
N TYR A 54 -7.37 3.66 -9.18
CA TYR A 54 -6.00 3.14 -9.33
C TYR A 54 -5.87 1.62 -9.55
N ARG A 55 -6.98 0.90 -9.77
CA ARG A 55 -7.00 -0.55 -10.03
C ARG A 55 -6.12 -0.98 -11.19
N GLN A 56 -5.96 -0.13 -12.21
CA GLN A 56 -5.10 -0.41 -13.37
C GLN A 56 -3.62 -0.61 -13.01
N PHE A 57 -3.17 -0.14 -11.85
CA PHE A 57 -1.79 -0.29 -11.39
C PHE A 57 -1.59 -1.50 -10.48
N MET A 58 -2.66 -2.13 -10.00
CA MET A 58 -2.58 -3.23 -9.04
C MET A 58 -1.97 -4.50 -9.64
N ASN A 59 -1.06 -5.12 -8.89
CA ASN A 59 -0.53 -6.46 -9.17
C ASN A 59 -1.21 -7.53 -8.28
N ASP A 60 -0.72 -8.77 -8.33
CA ASP A 60 -1.30 -9.88 -7.53
C ASP A 60 -1.13 -9.69 -6.02
N LYS A 61 -0.02 -9.07 -5.60
CA LYS A 61 0.23 -8.73 -4.19
C LYS A 61 -0.77 -7.72 -3.67
N ASP A 62 -1.05 -6.67 -4.45
CA ASP A 62 -2.05 -5.66 -4.08
C ASP A 62 -3.44 -6.29 -3.94
N ARG A 63 -3.82 -7.20 -4.85
CA ARG A 63 -5.08 -7.95 -4.78
C ARG A 63 -5.15 -8.87 -3.57
N GLN A 64 -4.03 -9.48 -3.18
CA GLN A 64 -3.95 -10.36 -2.02
C GLN A 64 -4.15 -9.59 -0.72
N TYR A 65 -3.49 -8.43 -0.57
CA TYR A 65 -3.51 -7.64 0.67
C TYR A 65 -4.56 -6.55 0.72
N GLU A 66 -5.38 -6.40 -0.30
CA GLU A 66 -6.46 -5.43 -0.35
C GLU A 66 -7.36 -5.46 0.90
N LYS A 67 -7.71 -6.65 1.37
CA LYS A 67 -8.57 -6.82 2.55
C LYS A 67 -7.94 -6.26 3.83
N ALA A 68 -6.61 -6.32 3.96
CA ALA A 68 -5.91 -5.80 5.14
C ALA A 68 -6.08 -4.28 5.30
N VAL A 69 -6.40 -3.56 4.22
CA VAL A 69 -6.69 -2.11 4.23
C VAL A 69 -8.18 -1.83 4.45
N LEU A 70 -9.05 -2.75 4.02
CA LEU A 70 -10.51 -2.59 4.10
C LEU A 70 -11.09 -2.91 5.49
N GLU A 71 -10.36 -3.68 6.30
CA GLU A 71 -10.79 -4.12 7.63
C GLU A 71 -10.34 -3.20 8.79
N LEU A 72 -9.71 -2.06 8.46
CA LEU A 72 -9.37 -0.97 9.39
C LEU A 72 -10.50 0.05 9.50
#